data_AF-A0A1L9UR97-F1
#
_entry.id   AF-A0A1L9UR97-F1
#
_cell.length_a   1.000
_cell.length_b   1.000
_cell.length_c   1.000
_cell.angle_alpha   90.00
_cell.angle_beta   90.00
_cell.angle_gamma   90.00
#
_symmetry.space_group_name_H-M   'P 1'
#
loop_
_entity.id
_entity.type
_entity.pdbx_description
1 polymer ?
#
loop_
_entity_poly.entity_id
_entity_poly.type
_entity_poly.pdbx_seq_one_letter_code
_entity_poly.pdbx_strand_id
1 'polypeptide(L)'
;MENNNLLESLLDLEEEFYQEGYDLGAADGAQAGYTEGSVFAVEKGFEKFLELGRLYGKALVWSQRLADSQLSGKSESDGQNKSDHKQEELSLLDPAICKEMSSFSSSSRLAKNLEILLELVDPASLPMVNTEEAVNDVDERMKGAAVKAKLIQRALGEREDNSDIHPDAKDLPVSGDGTGSIEDISSLNIRH
;
A
#
# COMPACT_ATOMS: atom_id res chain seq x y z
N MET A 1 -7.67 -30.82 64.04
CA MET A 1 -8.39 -30.67 62.76
C MET A 1 -7.60 -29.84 61.74
N GLU A 2 -6.32 -29.50 62.00
CA GLU A 2 -5.51 -28.70 61.07
C GLU A 2 -4.77 -29.53 59.99
N ASN A 3 -4.49 -30.81 60.26
CA ASN A 3 -3.69 -31.66 59.36
C ASN A 3 -4.41 -32.11 58.08
N ASN A 4 -5.74 -32.04 58.03
CA ASN A 4 -6.51 -32.44 56.84
C ASN A 4 -6.41 -31.38 55.73
N ASN A 5 -6.35 -30.09 56.11
CA ASN A 5 -6.26 -28.98 55.14
C ASN A 5 -4.91 -28.97 54.40
N LEU A 6 -3.83 -29.49 55.00
CA LEU A 6 -2.49 -29.54 54.39
C LEU A 6 -2.40 -30.59 53.27
N LEU A 7 -3.00 -31.77 53.49
CA LEU A 7 -3.00 -32.84 52.50
C LEU A 7 -4.02 -32.59 51.39
N GLU A 8 -5.15 -31.93 51.70
CA GLU A 8 -6.10 -31.43 50.69
C GLU A 8 -5.44 -30.36 49.81
N SER A 9 -4.77 -29.35 50.39
CA SER A 9 -4.05 -28.32 49.61
C SER A 9 -2.93 -28.90 48.73
N LEU A 10 -2.26 -29.98 49.15
CA LEU A 10 -1.25 -30.65 48.32
C LEU A 10 -1.88 -31.43 47.14
N LEU A 11 -3.11 -31.92 47.29
CA LEU A 11 -3.85 -32.60 46.22
C LEU A 11 -4.36 -31.61 45.17
N ASP A 12 -4.67 -30.38 45.58
CA ASP A 12 -5.13 -29.30 44.69
C ASP A 12 -3.97 -28.52 44.02
N LEU A 13 -2.74 -28.67 44.53
CA LEU A 13 -1.55 -27.95 44.08
C LEU A 13 -1.26 -28.13 42.57
N GLU A 14 -1.49 -29.32 42.03
CA GLU A 14 -1.31 -29.60 40.61
C GLU A 14 -2.29 -28.77 39.76
N GLU A 15 -3.57 -28.75 40.13
CA GLU A 15 -4.61 -27.97 39.45
C GLU A 15 -4.34 -26.47 39.58
N GLU A 16 -3.89 -26.01 40.75
CA GLU A 16 -3.49 -24.61 40.98
C GLU A 16 -2.35 -24.19 40.04
N PHE A 17 -1.28 -24.99 39.92
CA PHE A 17 -0.19 -24.68 39.00
C PHE A 17 -0.58 -24.80 37.53
N TYR A 18 -1.51 -25.70 37.18
CA TYR A 18 -2.05 -25.76 35.82
C TYR A 18 -2.85 -24.50 35.48
N GLN A 19 -3.74 -24.07 36.37
CA GLN A 19 -4.54 -22.88 36.18
C GLN A 19 -3.66 -21.63 36.14
N GLU A 20 -2.68 -21.52 37.04
CA GLU A 20 -1.69 -20.43 37.05
C GLU A 20 -0.90 -20.39 35.74
N GLY A 21 -0.38 -21.54 35.29
CA GLY A 21 0.36 -21.64 34.03
C GLY A 21 -0.50 -21.30 32.81
N TYR A 22 -1.77 -21.73 32.81
CA TYR A 22 -2.73 -21.39 31.77
C TYR A 22 -3.04 -19.89 31.74
N ASP A 23 -3.36 -19.29 32.88
CA ASP A 23 -3.71 -17.87 32.99
C ASP A 23 -2.51 -17.00 32.63
N LEU A 24 -1.30 -17.37 33.08
CA LEU A 24 -0.07 -16.69 32.72
C LEU A 24 0.23 -16.80 31.22
N GLY A 25 0.10 -18.01 30.66
CA GLY A 25 0.31 -18.24 29.23
C GLY A 25 -0.73 -17.54 28.35
N ALA A 26 -1.99 -17.48 28.79
CA ALA A 26 -3.06 -16.78 28.10
C ALA A 26 -2.84 -15.25 28.14
N ALA A 27 -2.43 -14.71 29.30
CA ALA A 27 -2.13 -13.30 29.45
C ALA A 27 -0.91 -12.88 28.60
N ASP A 28 0.19 -13.65 28.67
CA ASP A 28 1.40 -13.41 27.88
C ASP A 28 1.11 -13.56 26.38
N GLY A 29 0.38 -14.61 25.99
CA GLY A 29 -0.04 -14.82 24.60
C GLY A 29 -0.91 -13.70 24.06
N ALA A 30 -1.85 -13.17 24.86
CA ALA A 30 -2.67 -12.02 24.46
C ALA A 30 -1.84 -10.76 24.27
N GLN A 31 -0.88 -10.50 25.17
CA GLN A 31 0.02 -9.36 25.06
C GLN A 31 0.96 -9.50 23.85
N ALA A 32 1.62 -10.64 23.71
CA ALA A 32 2.52 -10.94 22.60
C ALA A 32 1.80 -10.85 21.26
N GLY A 33 0.62 -11.46 21.15
CA GLY A 33 -0.21 -11.42 19.95
C GLY A 33 -0.63 -9.99 19.57
N TYR A 34 -1.00 -9.15 20.55
CA TYR A 34 -1.31 -7.75 20.29
C TYR A 34 -0.09 -6.97 19.77
N THR A 35 1.08 -7.18 20.38
CA THR A 35 2.31 -6.51 19.95
C THR A 35 2.76 -6.95 18.56
N GLU A 36 2.71 -8.25 18.28
CA GLU A 36 3.07 -8.81 16.97
C GLU A 36 2.12 -8.30 15.89
N GLY A 37 0.81 -8.36 16.16
CA GLY A 37 -0.20 -7.84 15.25
C GLY A 37 -0.03 -6.34 14.97
N SER A 38 0.35 -5.56 15.99
CA SER A 38 0.60 -4.12 15.83
C SER A 38 1.83 -3.84 14.95
N VAL A 39 2.93 -4.56 15.18
CA VAL A 39 4.15 -4.44 14.36
C VAL A 39 3.86 -4.83 12.91
N PHE A 40 3.19 -5.97 12.71
CA PHE A 40 2.82 -6.45 11.38
C PHE A 40 1.90 -5.46 10.65
N ALA A 41 0.91 -4.88 11.33
CA ALA A 41 0.01 -3.89 10.75
C ALA A 41 0.76 -2.64 10.27
N VAL A 42 1.70 -2.13 11.07
CA VAL A 42 2.52 -0.95 10.69
C VAL A 42 3.43 -1.27 9.50
N GLU A 43 4.11 -2.42 9.52
CA GLU A 43 4.98 -2.85 8.42
C GLU A 43 4.21 -2.96 7.10
N LYS A 44 3.06 -3.66 7.10
CA LYS A 44 2.24 -3.82 5.90
C LYS A 44 1.57 -2.52 5.46
N GLY A 45 1.14 -1.69 6.41
CA GLY A 45 0.65 -0.35 6.10
C GLY A 45 1.70 0.47 5.37
N PHE A 46 2.93 0.52 5.89
CA PHE A 46 4.02 1.28 5.30
C PHE A 46 4.34 0.83 3.87
N GLU A 47 4.43 -0.48 3.60
CA GLU A 47 4.64 -1.03 2.26
C GLU A 47 3.55 -0.55 1.27
N LYS A 48 2.28 -0.58 1.68
CA LYS A 48 1.15 -0.13 0.85
C LYS A 48 1.24 1.38 0.56
N PHE A 49 1.50 2.19 1.59
CA PHE A 49 1.62 3.64 1.42
C PHE A 49 2.84 4.04 0.58
N LEU A 50 3.94 3.29 0.64
CA LEU A 50 5.09 3.51 -0.22
C LEU A 50 4.73 3.30 -1.71
N GLU A 51 4.05 2.20 -2.06
CA GLU A 51 3.65 1.95 -3.44
C GLU A 51 2.63 2.99 -3.91
N LEU A 52 1.69 3.37 -3.04
CA LEU A 52 0.73 4.43 -3.34
C LEU A 52 1.41 5.79 -3.57
N GLY A 53 2.41 6.13 -2.75
CA GLY A 53 3.24 7.32 -2.93
C GLY A 53 4.04 7.30 -4.24
N ARG A 54 4.53 6.12 -4.66
CA ARG A 54 5.16 5.94 -5.97
C ARG A 54 4.18 6.18 -7.12
N LEU A 55 2.94 5.67 -7.01
CA LEU A 55 1.89 5.96 -7.99
C LEU A 55 1.52 7.44 -8.03
N TYR A 56 1.48 8.11 -6.86
CA TYR A 56 1.25 9.55 -6.77
C TYR A 56 2.35 10.37 -7.44
N GLY A 57 3.63 10.03 -7.19
CA GLY A 57 4.76 10.67 -7.88
C GLY A 57 4.68 10.50 -9.40
N LYS A 58 4.36 9.29 -9.90
CA LYS A 58 4.14 9.06 -11.34
C LYS A 58 3.01 9.92 -11.89
N ALA A 59 1.88 9.99 -11.18
CA ALA A 59 0.73 10.79 -11.57
C ALA A 59 1.08 12.28 -11.68
N LEU A 60 1.83 12.83 -10.72
CA LEU A 60 2.32 14.21 -10.77
C LEU A 60 3.19 14.47 -12.00
N VAL A 61 4.17 13.60 -12.27
CA VAL A 61 5.04 13.73 -13.45
C VAL A 61 4.25 13.66 -14.76
N TRP A 62 3.32 12.70 -14.89
CA TRP A 62 2.46 12.59 -16.07
C TRP A 62 1.53 13.81 -16.22
N SER A 63 1.07 14.41 -15.12
CA SER A 63 0.21 15.60 -15.15
C SER A 63 0.95 16.84 -15.66
N GLN A 64 2.19 17.03 -15.21
CA GLN A 64 3.04 18.12 -15.69
C GLN A 64 3.34 17.95 -17.18
N ARG A 65 3.73 16.74 -17.61
CA ARG A 65 4.00 16.46 -19.03
C ARG A 65 2.77 16.67 -19.93
N LEU A 66 1.57 16.35 -19.43
CA LEU A 66 0.33 16.59 -20.16
C LEU A 66 0.03 18.10 -20.29
N ALA A 67 0.30 18.88 -19.24
CA ALA A 67 0.17 20.34 -19.28
C ALA A 67 1.16 20.98 -20.26
N ASP A 68 2.42 20.57 -20.23
CA ASP A 68 3.47 21.06 -21.13
C ASP A 68 3.17 20.76 -22.60
N SER A 69 2.63 19.57 -22.89
CA SER A 69 2.19 19.19 -24.25
C SER A 69 1.07 20.11 -24.78
N GLN A 70 0.12 20.51 -23.91
CA GLN A 70 -0.94 21.43 -24.30
C GLN A 70 -0.46 22.87 -24.54
N LEU A 71 0.59 23.30 -23.83
CA LEU A 71 1.20 24.62 -24.03
C LEU A 71 2.02 24.67 -25.33
N SER A 72 2.76 23.61 -25.66
CA SER A 72 3.53 23.49 -26.91
C SER A 72 2.63 23.53 -28.15
N GLY A 73 1.47 22.84 -28.11
CA GLY A 73 0.50 22.82 -29.22
C GLY A 73 -0.29 24.12 -29.46
N LYS A 74 -0.24 25.09 -28.54
CA LYS A 74 -0.99 26.37 -28.62
C LYS A 74 -0.20 27.54 -29.21
N SER A 75 1.04 27.33 -29.66
CA SER A 75 1.84 28.40 -30.28
C SER A 75 1.37 28.82 -31.68
N GLU A 76 0.30 28.23 -32.22
CA GLU A 76 -0.39 28.68 -33.45
C GLU A 76 -1.92 28.78 -33.25
N SER A 77 -2.42 29.60 -32.32
CA SER A 77 -3.54 30.53 -32.58
C SER A 77 -4.02 31.20 -31.30
N ASP A 78 -3.96 32.53 -31.31
CA ASP A 78 -4.83 33.51 -30.66
C ASP A 78 -5.17 33.43 -29.17
N GLY A 79 -5.00 34.57 -28.51
CA GLY A 79 -5.26 34.75 -27.09
C GLY A 79 -6.74 34.78 -26.72
N GLN A 80 -7.05 34.31 -25.51
CA GLN A 80 -7.80 35.04 -24.48
C GLN A 80 -8.13 34.15 -23.26
N ASN A 81 -7.70 34.65 -22.11
CA ASN A 81 -8.20 34.52 -20.73
C ASN A 81 -9.42 33.64 -20.42
N LYS A 82 -9.23 32.74 -19.44
CA LYS A 82 -10.10 32.33 -18.29
C LYS A 82 -9.66 30.92 -17.87
N SER A 83 -9.50 30.53 -16.60
CA SER A 83 -9.80 31.15 -15.30
C SER A 83 -9.09 30.30 -14.24
N ASP A 84 -8.47 30.97 -13.28
CA ASP A 84 -7.90 30.42 -12.06
C ASP A 84 -8.94 29.70 -11.19
N HIS A 85 -8.55 28.54 -10.66
CA HIS A 85 -8.70 28.10 -9.25
C HIS A 85 -8.61 26.57 -9.17
N LYS A 86 -7.37 26.06 -9.21
CA LYS A 86 -6.90 24.73 -8.71
C LYS A 86 -5.43 24.45 -9.06
N GLN A 87 -4.71 25.44 -9.60
CA GLN A 87 -3.38 25.27 -10.18
C GLN A 87 -2.23 25.57 -9.22
N GLU A 88 -2.50 26.12 -8.03
CA GLU A 88 -1.45 26.57 -7.11
C GLU A 88 -0.73 25.42 -6.38
N GLU A 89 -1.38 24.28 -6.12
CA GLU A 89 -0.71 23.13 -5.48
C GLU A 89 0.10 22.25 -6.46
N LEU A 90 -0.26 22.24 -7.74
CA LEU A 90 0.44 21.43 -8.77
C LEU A 90 1.68 22.13 -9.36
N SER A 91 1.87 23.43 -9.08
CA SER A 91 2.96 24.23 -9.65
C SER A 91 4.28 24.15 -8.87
N LEU A 92 4.33 23.38 -7.77
CA LEU A 92 5.51 23.30 -6.88
C LEU A 92 6.67 22.47 -7.45
N LEU A 93 6.47 21.80 -8.57
CA LEU A 93 7.48 21.03 -9.26
C LEU A 93 7.46 21.51 -10.73
N ASP A 94 8.35 22.43 -11.10
CA ASP A 94 8.85 22.55 -12.48
C ASP A 94 10.20 21.81 -12.51
N PRO A 95 10.23 20.47 -12.45
CA PRO A 95 11.50 19.78 -12.55
C PRO A 95 11.94 19.95 -14.00
N ALA A 96 13.09 20.59 -14.21
CA ALA A 96 13.72 20.67 -15.52
C ALA A 96 13.80 19.30 -16.24
N ILE A 97 13.79 18.21 -15.47
CA ILE A 97 13.72 16.81 -15.91
C ILE A 97 12.49 16.52 -16.79
N CYS A 98 11.34 17.15 -16.54
CA CYS A 98 10.14 16.97 -17.36
C CYS A 98 10.30 17.49 -18.80
N LYS A 99 11.14 18.52 -19.00
CA LYS A 99 11.43 19.10 -20.31
C LYS A 99 12.29 18.18 -21.19
N GLU A 100 13.03 17.25 -20.58
CA GLU A 100 13.84 16.25 -21.29
C GLU A 100 13.03 15.00 -21.68
N MET A 101 11.82 14.83 -21.14
CA MET A 101 10.96 13.68 -21.44
C MET A 101 10.19 13.86 -22.74
N SER A 102 9.89 12.76 -23.42
CA SER A 102 9.10 12.80 -24.66
C SER A 102 7.71 13.39 -24.43
N SER A 103 7.35 14.39 -25.24
CA SER A 103 5.98 14.93 -25.28
C SER A 103 5.06 13.94 -26.01
N PHE A 104 3.83 13.82 -25.55
CA PHE A 104 2.84 12.91 -26.12
C PHE A 104 1.54 13.63 -26.46
N SER A 105 0.74 13.04 -27.36
CA SER A 105 -0.54 13.62 -27.77
C SER A 105 -1.53 13.59 -26.60
N SER A 106 -2.07 14.75 -26.27
CA SER A 106 -3.09 14.88 -25.23
C SER A 106 -4.40 14.26 -25.73
N SER A 107 -4.74 13.06 -25.22
CA SER A 107 -6.06 12.47 -25.47
C SER A 107 -7.00 12.73 -24.30
N SER A 108 -8.27 13.02 -24.58
CA SER A 108 -9.29 13.22 -23.53
C SER A 108 -9.40 12.00 -22.59
N ARG A 109 -9.19 10.78 -23.12
CA ARG A 109 -9.21 9.55 -22.32
C ARG A 109 -8.02 9.48 -21.35
N LEU A 110 -6.84 9.87 -21.81
CA LEU A 110 -5.64 9.92 -20.98
C LEU A 110 -5.81 10.92 -19.83
N ALA A 111 -6.30 12.13 -20.14
CA ALA A 111 -6.57 13.16 -19.13
C ALA A 111 -7.54 12.67 -18.05
N LYS A 112 -8.66 12.04 -18.43
CA LYS A 112 -9.63 11.48 -17.47
C LYS A 112 -9.05 10.36 -16.62
N ASN A 113 -8.26 9.46 -17.20
CA ASN A 113 -7.61 8.39 -16.43
C ASN A 113 -6.61 8.95 -15.42
N LEU A 114 -5.92 10.03 -15.78
CA LEU A 114 -4.96 10.70 -14.92
C LEU A 114 -5.64 11.44 -13.77
N GLU A 115 -6.75 12.13 -14.04
CA GLU A 115 -7.59 12.77 -13.02
C GLU A 115 -8.09 11.74 -11.99
N ILE A 116 -8.64 10.61 -12.46
CA ILE A 116 -9.07 9.52 -11.57
C ILE A 116 -7.89 8.93 -10.79
N LEU A 117 -6.71 8.78 -11.42
CA LEU A 117 -5.54 8.29 -10.73
C LEU A 117 -5.15 9.23 -9.58
N LEU A 118 -5.08 10.55 -9.84
CA LEU A 118 -4.77 11.55 -8.83
C LEU A 118 -5.77 11.56 -7.67
N GLU A 119 -7.06 11.37 -7.94
CA GLU A 119 -8.10 11.25 -6.91
C GLU A 119 -7.89 10.00 -6.04
N LEU A 120 -7.56 8.85 -6.65
CA LEU A 120 -7.35 7.59 -5.92
C LEU A 120 -6.11 7.59 -5.04
N VAL A 121 -5.08 8.34 -5.42
CA VAL A 121 -3.77 8.36 -4.76
C VAL A 121 -3.51 9.65 -3.97
N ASP A 122 -4.53 10.51 -3.81
CA ASP A 122 -4.41 11.77 -3.07
C ASP A 122 -4.11 11.51 -1.58
N PRO A 123 -2.92 11.87 -1.07
CA PRO A 123 -2.54 11.60 0.31
C PRO A 123 -3.43 12.27 1.35
N ALA A 124 -4.04 13.42 1.02
CA ALA A 124 -4.93 14.12 1.95
C ALA A 124 -6.28 13.41 2.14
N SER A 125 -6.66 12.56 1.18
CA SER A 125 -7.94 11.84 1.18
C SER A 125 -7.87 10.44 1.82
N LEU A 126 -6.68 9.98 2.21
CA LEU A 126 -6.47 8.62 2.70
C LEU A 126 -6.77 8.50 4.20
N PRO A 127 -7.52 7.48 4.63
CA PRO A 127 -7.76 7.24 6.04
C PRO A 127 -6.46 6.75 6.71
N MET A 128 -6.10 7.37 7.84
CA MET A 128 -4.93 7.02 8.65
C MET A 128 -5.30 6.25 9.92
N VAL A 129 -6.45 5.59 9.92
CA VAL A 129 -6.96 4.80 11.06
C VAL A 129 -6.91 3.31 10.72
N ASN A 130 -6.62 2.48 11.72
CA ASN A 130 -6.53 1.03 11.57
C ASN A 130 -7.89 0.36 11.87
N THR A 131 -8.92 0.68 11.09
CA THR A 131 -10.20 -0.05 11.10
C THR A 131 -10.28 -0.93 9.84
N GLU A 132 -11.03 -2.02 9.91
CA GLU A 132 -11.20 -2.95 8.78
C GLU A 132 -11.69 -2.22 7.51
N GLU A 133 -12.63 -1.29 7.68
CA GLU A 133 -13.20 -0.50 6.59
C GLU A 133 -12.16 0.44 5.96
N ALA A 134 -11.34 1.09 6.79
CA ALA A 134 -10.29 2.00 6.33
C ALA A 134 -9.20 1.24 5.56
N VAL A 135 -8.81 0.06 6.04
CA VAL A 135 -7.84 -0.80 5.35
C VAL A 135 -8.38 -1.28 4.01
N ASN A 136 -9.65 -1.71 3.97
CA ASN A 136 -10.28 -2.16 2.72
C ASN A 136 -10.40 -1.02 1.69
N ASP A 137 -10.79 0.19 2.12
CA ASP A 137 -10.84 1.37 1.24
C ASP A 137 -9.46 1.66 0.60
N VAL A 138 -8.38 1.67 1.39
CA VAL A 138 -7.02 1.87 0.87
C VAL A 138 -6.65 0.77 -0.13
N ASP A 139 -7.00 -0.49 0.14
CA ASP A 139 -6.70 -1.62 -0.75
C ASP A 139 -7.48 -1.52 -2.07
N GLU A 140 -8.75 -1.12 -2.04
CA GLU A 140 -9.56 -0.89 -3.24
C GLU A 140 -9.01 0.27 -4.07
N ARG A 141 -8.65 1.38 -3.42
CA ARG A 141 -8.02 2.53 -4.08
C ARG A 141 -6.69 2.15 -4.71
N MET A 142 -5.84 1.42 -4.02
CA MET A 142 -4.54 0.96 -4.52
C MET A 142 -4.71 0.06 -5.75
N LYS A 143 -5.65 -0.89 -5.73
CA LYS A 143 -5.98 -1.74 -6.90
C LYS A 143 -6.48 -0.89 -8.07
N GLY A 144 -7.38 0.05 -7.82
CA GLY A 144 -7.88 0.97 -8.83
C GLY A 144 -6.77 1.82 -9.45
N ALA A 145 -5.91 2.38 -8.60
CA ALA A 145 -4.78 3.21 -9.00
C ALA A 145 -3.79 2.44 -9.87
N ALA A 146 -3.43 1.21 -9.48
CA ALA A 146 -2.56 0.34 -10.26
C ALA A 146 -3.11 0.06 -11.67
N VAL A 147 -4.43 -0.19 -11.78
CA VAL A 147 -5.09 -0.38 -13.08
C VAL A 147 -5.05 0.90 -13.92
N LYS A 148 -5.32 2.07 -13.32
CA LYS A 148 -5.25 3.37 -14.04
C LYS A 148 -3.84 3.70 -14.50
N ALA A 149 -2.84 3.47 -13.65
CA ALA A 149 -1.43 3.67 -13.98
C ALA A 149 -1.01 2.83 -15.19
N LYS A 150 -1.38 1.54 -15.22
CA LYS A 150 -1.11 0.65 -16.38
C LYS A 150 -1.77 1.15 -17.67
N LEU A 151 -3.00 1.66 -17.58
CA LEU A 151 -3.71 2.20 -18.73
C LEU A 151 -3.04 3.48 -19.27
N ILE A 152 -2.54 4.33 -18.37
CA ILE A 152 -1.77 5.53 -18.71
C ILE A 152 -0.44 5.15 -19.37
N GLN A 153 0.35 4.26 -18.75
CA GLN A 153 1.61 3.76 -19.33
C GLN A 153 1.42 3.21 -20.74
N ARG A 154 0.38 2.38 -20.94
CA ARG A 154 0.06 1.84 -22.26
C ARG A 154 -0.32 2.91 -23.28
N ALA A 155 -1.03 3.96 -22.85
CA ALA A 155 -1.36 5.09 -23.72
C ALA A 155 -0.13 5.95 -24.07
N LEU A 156 0.87 5.99 -23.18
CA LEU A 156 2.14 6.68 -23.37
C LEU A 156 3.19 5.84 -24.13
N GLY A 157 2.95 4.53 -24.26
CA GLY A 157 3.92 3.59 -24.84
C GLY A 157 5.12 3.33 -23.93
N GLU A 158 5.02 3.67 -22.64
CA GLU A 158 6.08 3.46 -21.64
C GLU A 158 6.05 2.00 -21.17
N ARG A 159 7.22 1.35 -21.13
CA ARG A 159 7.37 0.01 -20.54
C ARG A 159 7.46 0.17 -19.03
N GLU A 160 6.80 -0.74 -18.31
CA GLU A 160 6.94 -0.82 -16.86
C GLU A 160 8.34 -1.38 -16.53
N ASP A 161 9.26 -0.52 -16.10
CA ASP A 161 10.52 -0.96 -15.51
C ASP A 161 10.27 -1.32 -14.05
N ASN A 162 10.28 -2.64 -13.80
CA ASN A 162 10.21 -3.21 -12.47
C ASN A 162 11.57 -3.24 -11.76
N SER A 163 12.63 -2.71 -12.38
CA SER A 163 13.99 -2.68 -11.83
C SER A 163 14.12 -1.86 -10.54
N ASP A 164 13.19 -0.92 -10.33
CA ASP A 164 13.15 -0.07 -9.13
C ASP A 164 12.26 -0.66 -8.03
N ILE A 165 11.56 -1.75 -8.32
CA ILE A 165 10.90 -2.56 -7.30
C ILE A 165 12.03 -3.37 -6.67
N HIS A 166 12.23 -3.19 -5.36
CA HIS A 166 13.16 -3.91 -4.48
C HIS A 166 13.78 -5.16 -5.13
N PRO A 167 15.11 -5.38 -5.14
CA PRO A 167 15.74 -6.51 -5.84
C PRO A 167 15.26 -7.91 -5.39
N ASP A 168 14.42 -7.97 -4.36
CA ASP A 168 13.82 -9.17 -3.78
C ASP A 168 12.29 -9.25 -3.94
N ALA A 169 11.66 -8.29 -4.63
CA ALA A 169 10.26 -8.38 -5.05
C ALA A 169 10.16 -9.35 -6.24
N LYS A 170 10.32 -10.64 -5.92
CA LYS A 170 9.81 -11.73 -6.75
C LYS A 170 8.36 -11.42 -7.11
N ASP A 171 8.04 -11.68 -8.37
CA ASP A 171 6.70 -11.59 -8.98
C ASP A 171 5.59 -11.75 -7.95
N LEU A 172 4.68 -10.77 -7.90
CA LEU A 172 3.42 -10.84 -7.16
C LEU A 172 2.91 -12.29 -7.13
N PRO A 173 2.98 -13.00 -6.00
CA PRO A 173 2.33 -14.29 -5.92
C PRO A 173 0.83 -14.03 -6.06
N VAL A 174 0.22 -14.74 -7.02
CA VAL A 174 -1.23 -14.94 -7.10
C VAL A 174 -1.74 -15.22 -5.68
N SER A 175 -2.83 -14.54 -5.29
CA SER A 175 -3.57 -14.76 -4.04
C SER A 175 -3.35 -16.15 -3.47
N GLY A 176 -2.58 -16.24 -2.38
CA GLY A 176 -2.64 -17.39 -1.51
C GLY A 176 -4.01 -17.40 -0.86
N ASP A 177 -4.90 -18.26 -1.36
CA ASP A 177 -6.05 -18.73 -0.61
C ASP A 177 -5.51 -19.25 0.73
N GLY A 178 -5.92 -18.67 1.85
CA GLY A 178 -5.34 -18.86 3.19
C GLY A 178 -5.55 -20.25 3.78
N THR A 179 -5.46 -21.30 2.96
CA THR A 179 -5.70 -22.71 3.27
C THR A 179 -4.40 -23.53 3.27
N GLY A 180 -3.27 -22.87 3.56
CA GLY A 180 -1.96 -23.52 3.67
C GLY A 180 -1.91 -24.49 4.86
N SER A 181 -2.17 -25.76 4.58
CA SER A 181 -2.01 -26.87 5.52
C SER A 181 -0.57 -26.92 6.05
N ILE A 182 -0.39 -26.84 7.36
CA ILE A 182 0.94 -26.76 8.02
C ILE A 182 1.78 -28.04 7.90
N GLU A 183 1.25 -29.06 7.24
CA GLU A 183 1.79 -30.42 7.19
C GLU A 183 2.67 -30.69 5.97
N ASP A 184 2.81 -29.75 5.02
CA ASP A 184 3.57 -29.98 3.78
C ASP A 184 5.03 -29.51 3.85
N ILE A 185 5.83 -30.29 4.58
CA ILE A 185 7.29 -30.16 4.75
C ILE A 185 8.11 -30.54 3.49
N SER A 186 7.45 -30.83 2.36
CA SER A 186 8.13 -31.20 1.11
C SER A 186 8.85 -30.03 0.41
N SER A 187 8.66 -28.80 0.87
CA SER A 187 9.23 -27.57 0.28
C SER A 187 10.63 -27.20 0.78
N LEU A 188 11.18 -27.92 1.76
CA LEU A 188 12.55 -27.70 2.23
C LEU A 188 13.57 -28.36 1.29
N ASN A 189 14.02 -27.62 0.28
CA ASN A 189 15.15 -28.04 -0.53
C ASN A 189 16.46 -27.82 0.26
N ILE A 190 16.93 -28.87 0.95
CA ILE A 190 18.26 -28.89 1.57
C ILE A 190 19.29 -28.83 0.44
N ARG A 191 20.04 -27.73 0.34
CA ARG A 191 21.24 -27.67 -0.49
C ARG A 191 22.34 -28.48 0.20
N HIS A 192 22.86 -29.47 -0.53
CA HIS A 192 23.89 -30.40 -0.13
C HIS A 192 25.30 -29.83 -0.28
#